data_AF-A0A0F9HMQ9-F1
#
_entry.id   AF-A0A0F9HMQ9-F1
#
_cell.length_a   1.000
_cell.length_b   1.000
_cell.length_c   1.000
_cell.angle_alpha   90.00
_cell.angle_beta   90.00
_cell.angle_gamma   90.00
#
_symmetry.space_group_name_H-M   'P 1'
#
loop_
_entity.id
_entity.type
_entity.pdbx_description
1 polymer ?
#
loop_
_entity_poly.entity_id
_entity_poly.type
_entity_poly.pdbx_seq_one_letter_code
_entity_poly.pdbx_strand_id
1 'polypeptide(L)'
;MATRTKKRLQGRPTTVSVVDLANDRHPWDRQPKESDRAWAAFIVYRDLGIGRSIRAAVERLGKNKRYNGTAQQMSARYGWRIRVEAFDRERDRIRREEAEKVERELHRVMAAAYRRVAELAQQQNITLRGAAYRIAIERVSEAAIRRGVQ
;
A
#
# COMPACT_ATOMS: atom_id res chain seq x y z
N MET A 1 -15.31 -37.63 -56.79
CA MET A 1 -15.42 -36.51 -55.82
C MET A 1 -15.48 -37.11 -54.42
N ALA A 2 -14.45 -36.93 -53.60
CA ALA A 2 -14.44 -37.41 -52.22
C ALA A 2 -13.73 -36.39 -51.32
N THR A 3 -14.43 -36.01 -50.26
CA THR A 3 -14.23 -34.91 -49.34
C THR A 3 -13.06 -35.15 -48.37
N ARG A 4 -12.16 -34.17 -48.23
CA ARG A 4 -11.02 -34.20 -47.29
C ARG A 4 -11.44 -33.68 -45.91
N THR A 5 -11.54 -34.59 -44.95
CA THR A 5 -11.88 -34.35 -43.55
C THR A 5 -10.80 -33.53 -42.83
N LYS A 6 -11.22 -32.44 -42.16
CA LYS A 6 -10.37 -31.54 -41.34
C LYS A 6 -9.90 -32.26 -40.07
N LYS A 7 -8.59 -32.41 -39.91
CA LYS A 7 -7.92 -32.89 -38.68
C LYS A 7 -7.96 -31.77 -37.63
N ARG A 8 -8.82 -31.91 -36.61
CA ARG A 8 -8.85 -31.04 -35.42
C ARG A 8 -7.50 -31.12 -34.70
N LEU A 9 -6.80 -29.98 -34.56
CA LEU A 9 -5.71 -29.84 -33.59
C LEU A 9 -6.33 -29.85 -32.19
N GLN A 10 -6.02 -30.88 -31.40
CA GLN A 10 -6.28 -30.88 -29.97
C GLN A 10 -5.23 -29.98 -29.31
N GLY A 11 -5.66 -28.90 -28.69
CA GLY A 11 -4.80 -28.03 -27.89
C GLY A 11 -4.24 -28.80 -26.69
N ARG A 12 -2.93 -28.75 -26.51
CA ARG A 12 -2.28 -29.22 -25.28
C ARG A 12 -2.85 -28.42 -24.10
N PRO A 13 -3.23 -29.06 -22.98
CA PRO A 13 -3.61 -28.33 -21.78
C PRO A 13 -2.36 -27.58 -21.27
N THR A 14 -2.42 -26.25 -21.29
CA THR A 14 -1.43 -25.39 -20.66
C THR A 14 -1.48 -25.63 -19.16
N THR A 15 -0.55 -26.41 -18.63
CA THR A 15 -0.33 -26.57 -17.19
C THR A 15 0.01 -25.21 -16.60
N VAL A 16 -0.95 -24.55 -15.97
CA VAL A 16 -0.69 -23.39 -15.11
C VAL A 16 0.24 -23.88 -14.01
N SER A 17 1.51 -23.45 -14.04
CA SER A 17 2.49 -23.78 -13.01
C SER A 17 2.01 -23.19 -11.69
N VAL A 18 1.36 -24.00 -10.86
CA VAL A 18 0.97 -23.63 -9.51
C VAL A 18 2.26 -23.43 -8.74
N VAL A 19 2.59 -22.17 -8.43
CA VAL A 19 3.76 -21.85 -7.61
C VAL A 19 3.48 -22.37 -6.20
N ASP A 20 4.27 -23.34 -5.76
CA ASP A 20 4.17 -23.94 -4.43
C ASP A 20 4.81 -22.99 -3.40
N LEU A 21 4.00 -22.06 -2.87
CA LEU A 21 4.38 -21.14 -1.79
C LEU A 21 4.11 -21.80 -0.44
N ALA A 22 4.96 -21.53 0.55
CA ALA A 22 4.78 -22.13 1.86
C ALA A 22 3.56 -21.54 2.60
N ASN A 23 2.78 -22.41 3.24
CA ASN A 23 1.54 -22.05 3.93
C ASN A 23 1.77 -21.50 5.36
N ASP A 24 2.99 -21.57 5.88
CA ASP A 24 3.38 -21.19 7.24
C ASP A 24 3.81 -19.71 7.38
N ARG A 25 3.81 -18.95 6.28
CA ARG A 25 4.34 -17.59 6.20
C ARG A 25 3.58 -16.76 5.17
N HIS A 26 3.80 -15.45 5.14
CA HIS A 26 3.18 -14.65 4.10
C HIS A 26 3.82 -14.95 2.74
N PRO A 27 3.06 -14.82 1.63
CA PRO A 27 3.60 -15.01 0.29
C PRO A 27 4.83 -14.11 0.01
N TRP A 28 4.85 -12.90 0.57
CA TRP A 28 5.94 -11.95 0.38
C TRP A 28 7.14 -12.15 1.31
N ASP A 29 7.10 -13.13 2.22
CA ASP A 29 8.26 -13.52 3.03
C ASP A 29 9.20 -14.41 2.23
N ARG A 30 10.41 -14.63 2.77
CA ARG A 30 11.39 -15.54 2.16
C ARG A 30 10.85 -16.96 2.13
N GLN A 31 10.86 -17.57 0.95
CA GLN A 31 10.30 -18.92 0.76
C GLN A 31 11.32 -20.01 1.13
N PRO A 32 10.87 -21.20 1.57
CA PRO A 32 11.76 -22.34 1.78
C PRO A 32 12.54 -22.66 0.50
N LYS A 33 13.83 -23.01 0.67
CA LYS A 33 14.76 -23.30 -0.45
C LYS A 33 15.03 -22.12 -1.39
N GLU A 34 14.56 -20.91 -1.06
CA GLU A 34 14.93 -19.68 -1.77
C GLU A 34 16.35 -19.26 -1.41
N SER A 35 17.26 -19.29 -2.39
CA SER A 35 18.64 -18.84 -2.21
C SER A 35 18.70 -17.35 -1.82
N ASP A 36 19.72 -16.92 -1.08
CA ASP A 36 19.89 -15.51 -0.69
C ASP A 36 19.86 -14.57 -1.91
N ARG A 37 20.48 -15.00 -3.02
CA ARG A 37 20.48 -14.24 -4.27
C ARG A 37 19.07 -14.04 -4.86
N ALA A 38 18.24 -15.07 -4.80
CA ALA A 38 16.85 -14.99 -5.27
C ALA A 38 16.01 -14.08 -4.37
N TRP A 39 16.17 -14.24 -3.05
CA TRP A 39 15.48 -13.42 -2.07
C TRP A 39 15.85 -11.94 -2.18
N ALA A 40 17.14 -11.61 -2.29
CA ALA A 40 17.60 -10.24 -2.47
C ALA A 40 17.06 -9.62 -3.78
N ALA A 41 17.04 -10.40 -4.88
CA ALA A 41 16.50 -9.92 -6.14
C ALA A 41 14.98 -9.73 -6.09
N PHE A 42 14.27 -10.58 -5.34
CA PHE A 42 12.83 -10.44 -5.08
C PHE A 42 12.52 -9.17 -4.28
N ILE A 43 13.26 -8.87 -3.21
CA ILE A 43 13.09 -7.63 -2.43
C ILE A 43 13.16 -6.42 -3.35
N VAL A 44 14.21 -6.35 -4.18
CA VAL A 44 14.35 -5.25 -5.14
C VAL A 44 13.18 -5.20 -6.11
N TYR A 45 12.77 -6.35 -6.68
CA TYR A 45 11.63 -6.40 -7.59
C TYR A 45 10.31 -5.94 -6.95
N ARG A 46 10.04 -6.33 -5.70
CA ARG A 46 8.86 -5.92 -4.93
C ARG A 46 8.87 -4.42 -4.68
N ASP A 47 10.00 -3.89 -4.24
CA ASP A 47 10.17 -2.50 -3.81
C ASP A 47 10.18 -1.49 -4.97
N LEU A 48 10.29 -1.94 -6.23
CA LEU A 48 10.14 -1.08 -7.41
C LEU A 48 8.73 -0.48 -7.57
N GLY A 49 7.70 -1.11 -7.01
CA GLY A 49 6.33 -0.57 -7.11
C GLY A 49 5.80 -0.43 -8.53
N ILE A 50 5.25 0.74 -8.86
CA ILE A 50 4.67 1.06 -10.17
C ILE A 50 5.78 1.07 -11.23
N GLY A 51 5.55 0.39 -12.35
CA GLY A 51 6.56 0.23 -13.40
C GLY A 51 7.55 -0.91 -13.15
N ARG A 52 7.30 -1.75 -12.13
CA ARG A 52 8.13 -2.93 -11.87
C ARG A 52 8.28 -3.81 -13.11
N SER A 53 9.51 -4.20 -13.38
CA SER A 53 9.85 -5.18 -14.41
C SER A 53 11.11 -5.92 -13.98
N ILE A 54 11.30 -7.13 -14.50
CA ILE A 54 12.54 -7.87 -14.25
C ILE A 54 13.76 -7.05 -14.68
N ARG A 55 13.66 -6.36 -15.83
CA ARG A 55 14.73 -5.49 -16.32
C ARG A 55 15.06 -4.37 -15.33
N ALA A 56 14.05 -3.66 -14.84
CA ALA A 56 14.25 -2.60 -13.84
C ALA A 56 14.87 -3.15 -12.54
N ALA A 57 14.50 -4.37 -12.13
CA ALA A 57 15.10 -5.00 -10.95
C ALA A 57 16.57 -5.35 -11.18
N VAL A 58 16.92 -5.91 -12.34
CA VAL A 58 18.30 -6.21 -12.73
C VAL A 58 19.17 -4.96 -12.79
N GLU A 59 18.63 -3.88 -13.35
CA GLU A 59 19.29 -2.58 -13.42
C GLU A 59 19.52 -1.99 -12.02
N ARG A 60 18.50 -2.03 -11.15
CA ARG A 60 18.60 -1.56 -9.76
C ARG A 60 19.58 -2.37 -8.91
N LEU A 61 19.77 -3.66 -9.23
CA LEU A 61 20.76 -4.55 -8.63
C LEU A 61 22.20 -4.31 -9.15
N GLY A 62 22.39 -3.42 -10.14
CA GLY A 62 23.69 -3.19 -10.76
C GLY A 62 24.23 -4.39 -11.54
N LYS A 63 23.34 -5.28 -12.02
CA LYS A 63 23.73 -6.49 -12.75
C LYS A 63 23.65 -6.27 -14.27
N ASN A 64 24.45 -7.04 -15.01
CA ASN A 64 24.47 -6.96 -16.47
C ASN A 64 23.21 -7.56 -17.12
N LYS A 65 23.03 -7.30 -18.42
CA LYS A 65 21.86 -7.78 -19.17
C LYS A 65 21.69 -9.31 -19.17
N ARG A 66 22.77 -10.08 -19.02
CA ARG A 66 22.72 -11.56 -18.97
C ARG A 66 21.98 -12.05 -17.72
N TYR A 67 22.00 -11.26 -16.64
CA TYR A 67 21.30 -11.58 -15.40
C TYR A 67 19.77 -11.59 -15.56
N ASN A 68 19.21 -10.95 -16.60
CA ASN A 68 17.76 -10.95 -16.86
C ASN A 68 17.18 -12.35 -16.98
N GLY A 69 17.85 -13.26 -17.71
CA GLY A 69 17.37 -14.64 -17.86
C GLY A 69 17.34 -15.37 -16.52
N THR A 70 18.34 -15.15 -15.67
CA THR A 70 18.38 -15.72 -14.32
C THR A 70 17.30 -15.14 -13.42
N ALA A 71 17.05 -13.83 -13.48
CA ALA A 71 16.00 -13.18 -12.72
C ALA A 71 14.59 -13.61 -13.20
N GLN A 72 14.39 -13.84 -14.50
CA GLN A 72 13.15 -14.42 -15.05
C GLN A 72 12.91 -15.84 -14.52
N GLN A 73 13.94 -16.69 -14.50
CA GLN A 73 13.83 -18.04 -13.94
C GLN A 73 13.51 -18.02 -12.44
N MET A 74 14.15 -17.14 -11.67
CA MET A 74 13.83 -16.94 -10.25
C MET A 74 12.40 -16.45 -10.06
N SER A 75 11.97 -15.48 -10.87
CA SER A 75 10.63 -14.93 -10.84
C SER A 75 9.56 -15.98 -11.12
N ALA A 76 9.79 -16.87 -12.08
CA ALA A 76 8.90 -17.97 -12.40
C ALA A 76 8.90 -19.03 -11.29
N ARG A 77 10.10 -19.45 -10.85
CA ARG A 77 10.28 -20.50 -9.84
C ARG A 77 9.68 -20.14 -8.49
N TYR A 78 9.85 -18.89 -8.06
CA TYR A 78 9.38 -18.42 -6.74
C TYR A 78 8.16 -17.49 -6.85
N GLY A 79 7.45 -17.52 -7.98
CA GLY A 79 6.18 -16.80 -8.18
C GLY A 79 6.15 -15.34 -7.76
N TRP A 80 7.17 -14.56 -8.12
CA TRP A 80 7.33 -13.18 -7.64
C TRP A 80 6.08 -12.33 -7.85
N ARG A 81 5.37 -12.51 -8.96
CA ARG A 81 4.16 -11.76 -9.27
C ARG A 81 3.05 -11.96 -8.22
N ILE A 82 2.75 -13.21 -7.86
CA ILE A 82 1.71 -13.53 -6.87
C ILE A 82 2.10 -12.99 -5.49
N ARG A 83 3.38 -13.12 -5.13
CA ARG A 83 3.92 -12.64 -3.85
C ARG A 83 3.82 -11.12 -3.73
N VAL A 84 4.17 -10.41 -4.81
CA VAL A 84 4.07 -8.95 -4.88
C VAL A 84 2.62 -8.49 -4.87
N GLU A 85 1.71 -9.17 -5.57
CA GLU A 85 0.29 -8.82 -5.54
C GLU A 85 -0.28 -8.95 -4.12
N ALA A 86 0.08 -10.02 -3.41
CA ALA A 86 -0.31 -10.21 -2.02
C ALA A 86 0.27 -9.09 -1.12
N PHE A 87 1.53 -8.71 -1.33
CA PHE A 87 2.16 -7.60 -0.60
C PHE A 87 1.49 -6.26 -0.87
N ASP A 88 1.22 -5.94 -2.14
CA ASP A 88 0.59 -4.69 -2.53
C ASP A 88 -0.82 -4.59 -1.93
N ARG A 89 -1.59 -5.68 -1.95
CA ARG A 89 -2.91 -5.75 -1.32
C ARG A 89 -2.85 -5.47 0.19
N GLU A 90 -1.86 -6.04 0.87
CA GLU A 90 -1.65 -5.82 2.30
C GLU A 90 -1.24 -4.38 2.60
N ARG A 91 -0.32 -3.83 1.80
CA ARG A 91 0.09 -2.42 1.91
C ARG A 91 -1.10 -1.47 1.68
N ASP A 92 -1.97 -1.79 0.72
CA ASP A 92 -3.17 -1.00 0.46
C ASP A 92 -4.20 -1.11 1.59
N ARG A 93 -4.34 -2.29 2.21
CA ARG A 93 -5.16 -2.46 3.42
C ARG A 93 -4.66 -1.55 4.54
N ILE A 94 -3.36 -1.61 4.86
CA ILE A 94 -2.75 -0.78 5.91
C ILE A 94 -2.97 0.70 5.63
N ARG A 95 -2.73 1.16 4.39
CA ARG A 95 -2.96 2.56 4.00
C ARG A 95 -4.40 3.00 4.21
N ARG A 96 -5.38 2.16 3.85
CA ARG A 96 -6.80 2.47 4.08
C ARG A 96 -7.12 2.56 5.56
N GLU A 97 -6.66 1.61 6.36
CA GLU A 97 -6.88 1.63 7.81
C GLU A 97 -6.25 2.86 8.48
N GLU A 98 -5.06 3.28 8.04
CA GLU A 98 -4.42 4.51 8.50
C GLU A 98 -5.22 5.76 8.10
N ALA A 99 -5.67 5.84 6.84
CA ALA A 99 -6.49 6.94 6.36
C ALA A 99 -7.81 7.05 7.15
N GLU A 100 -8.50 5.92 7.37
CA GLU A 100 -9.73 5.86 8.17
C GLU A 100 -9.52 6.26 9.63
N LYS A 101 -8.35 5.97 10.21
CA LYS A 101 -8.00 6.44 11.57
C LYS A 101 -7.83 7.96 11.60
N VAL A 102 -7.10 8.52 10.64
CA VAL A 102 -6.91 9.97 10.53
C VAL A 102 -8.24 10.69 10.31
N GLU A 103 -9.08 10.18 9.41
CA GLU A 103 -10.40 10.73 9.12
C GLU A 103 -11.31 10.71 10.36
N ARG A 104 -11.34 9.58 11.09
CA ARG A 104 -12.12 9.47 12.34
C ARG A 104 -11.65 10.46 13.41
N GLU A 105 -10.34 10.62 13.58
CA GLU A 105 -9.82 11.56 14.58
C GLU A 105 -10.10 13.01 14.18
N LEU A 106 -9.93 13.35 12.90
CA LEU A 106 -10.29 14.67 12.38
C LEU A 106 -11.78 14.96 12.61
N HIS A 107 -12.66 14.03 12.24
CA HIS A 107 -14.10 14.17 12.48
C HIS A 107 -14.44 14.33 13.96
N ARG A 108 -13.78 13.57 14.85
CA ARG A 108 -13.96 13.70 16.30
C ARG A 108 -13.57 15.09 16.80
N VAL A 109 -12.39 15.59 16.41
CA VAL A 109 -11.89 16.90 16.83
C VAL A 109 -12.78 18.02 16.27
N MET A 110 -13.15 17.94 14.99
CA MET A 110 -14.02 18.93 14.35
C MET A 110 -15.42 18.96 14.97
N ALA A 111 -16.04 17.80 15.22
CA ALA A 111 -17.34 17.72 15.86
C ALA A 111 -17.32 18.28 17.29
N ALA A 112 -16.26 18.02 18.05
CA ALA A 112 -16.10 18.60 19.39
C ALA A 112 -15.91 20.12 19.34
N ALA A 113 -15.09 20.63 18.42
CA ALA A 113 -14.87 22.06 18.24
C ALA A 113 -16.17 22.78 17.80
N TYR A 114 -16.89 22.21 16.83
CA TYR A 114 -18.16 22.75 16.34
C TYR A 114 -19.21 22.82 17.46
N ARG A 115 -19.39 21.74 18.23
CA ARG A 115 -20.33 21.73 19.37
C ARG A 115 -20.05 22.86 20.34
N ARG A 116 -18.79 23.05 20.72
CA ARG A 116 -18.41 24.12 21.66
C ARG A 116 -18.65 25.52 21.09
N VAL A 117 -18.39 25.74 19.80
CA VAL A 117 -18.70 27.01 19.14
C VAL A 117 -20.22 27.25 19.10
N ALA A 118 -21.01 26.23 18.77
CA ALA A 118 -22.46 26.32 18.70
C ALA A 118 -23.10 26.58 20.07
N GLU A 119 -22.65 25.89 21.11
CA GLU A 119 -23.08 26.10 22.49
C GLU A 119 -22.80 27.54 22.94
N LEU A 120 -21.58 28.05 22.70
CA LEU A 120 -21.22 29.41 23.06
C LEU A 120 -22.05 30.46 22.28
N ALA A 121 -22.26 30.22 20.98
CA ALA A 121 -23.07 31.08 20.14
C ALA A 121 -24.51 31.19 20.67
N GLN A 122 -25.10 30.06 21.06
CA GLN A 122 -26.44 30.01 21.64
C GLN A 122 -26.51 30.69 23.01
N GLN A 123 -25.59 30.36 23.92
CA GLN A 123 -25.57 30.90 25.29
C GLN A 123 -25.42 32.41 25.33
N GLN A 124 -24.64 32.97 24.41
CA GLN A 124 -24.30 34.39 24.39
C GLN A 124 -25.08 35.16 23.32
N ASN A 125 -25.99 34.49 22.61
CA ASN A 125 -26.78 35.05 21.52
C ASN A 125 -25.92 35.80 20.48
N ILE A 126 -24.84 35.16 20.03
CA ILE A 126 -23.90 35.68 19.03
C ILE A 126 -23.82 34.76 17.82
N THR A 127 -23.21 35.25 16.74
CA THR A 127 -22.95 34.41 15.56
C THR A 127 -21.91 33.33 15.86
N LEU A 128 -21.96 32.21 15.14
CA LEU A 128 -20.93 31.15 15.20
C LEU A 128 -19.52 31.71 14.96
N ARG A 129 -19.39 32.67 14.05
CA ARG A 129 -18.13 33.36 13.77
C ARG A 129 -17.64 34.15 14.99
N GLY A 130 -18.53 34.89 15.65
CA GLY A 130 -18.20 35.63 16.87
C GLY A 130 -17.77 34.70 18.02
N ALA A 131 -18.50 33.60 18.22
CA ALA A 131 -18.17 32.58 19.21
C ALA A 131 -16.80 31.92 18.92
N ALA A 132 -16.50 31.60 17.66
CA ALA A 132 -15.22 31.04 17.26
C ALA A 132 -14.04 31.99 17.55
N TYR A 133 -14.19 33.28 17.24
CA TYR A 133 -13.15 34.27 17.57
C TYR A 133 -12.94 34.40 19.08
N ARG A 134 -14.02 34.43 19.87
CA ARG A 134 -13.93 34.50 21.34
C ARG A 134 -13.13 33.31 21.91
N ILE A 135 -13.48 32.08 21.49
CA ILE A 135 -12.73 30.87 21.88
C ILE A 135 -11.26 30.92 21.44
N ALA A 136 -10.98 31.42 20.23
CA ALA A 136 -9.62 31.53 19.73
C ALA A 136 -8.79 32.52 20.55
N ILE A 137 -9.34 33.70 20.85
CA ILE A 137 -8.68 34.74 21.66
C ILE A 137 -8.36 34.19 23.06
N GLU A 138 -9.33 33.53 23.69
CA GLU A 138 -9.20 32.95 25.03
C GLU A 138 -8.11 31.87 25.09
N ARG A 139 -8.03 31.01 24.07
CA ARG A 139 -6.94 30.01 23.97
C ARG A 139 -5.56 30.64 23.78
N VAL A 140 -5.47 31.72 23.01
CA VAL A 140 -4.20 32.41 22.76
C VAL A 140 -3.74 33.15 24.02
N SER A 141 -4.64 33.80 24.75
CA SER A 141 -4.30 34.46 26.02
C SER A 141 -3.84 33.45 27.06
N GLU A 142 -4.55 32.32 27.24
CA GLU A 142 -4.12 31.25 28.14
C GLU A 142 -2.72 30.72 27.80
N ALA A 143 -2.42 30.54 26.50
CA ALA A 143 -1.11 30.08 26.05
C ALA A 143 0.00 31.11 26.29
N ALA A 144 -0.30 32.41 26.13
CA ALA A 144 0.64 33.51 26.40
C ALA A 144 0.97 33.61 27.89
N ILE A 145 -0.04 33.53 28.76
CA ILE A 145 0.11 33.52 30.22
C ILE A 145 0.98 32.33 30.64
N ARG A 146 0.70 31.12 30.13
CA ARG A 146 1.49 29.91 30.45
C ARG A 146 2.96 30.02 30.05
N ARG A 147 3.26 30.82 29.03
CA ARG A 147 4.63 31.05 28.53
C ARG A 147 5.31 32.26 29.19
N GLY A 148 4.65 32.97 30.09
CA GLY A 148 5.19 34.14 30.79
C GLY A 148 5.44 35.35 29.89
N VAL A 149 4.69 35.47 28.79
CA VAL A 149 4.84 36.54 27.79
C VAL A 149 3.85 37.71 28.04
N GLN A 150 3.05 37.61 29.10
CA GLN A 150 2.10 38.63 29.55
C GLN A 150 2.29 38.94 31.03
#